data_AF-A0A0S6XN17-F1
#
_entry.id   AF-A0A0S6XN17-F1
#
_cell.length_a   1.000
_cell.length_b   1.000
_cell.length_c   1.000
_cell.angle_alpha   90.00
_cell.angle_beta   90.00
_cell.angle_gamma   90.00
#
_symmetry.space_group_name_H-M   'P 1'
#
loop_
_entity.id
_entity.type
_entity.pdbx_description
1 polymer ?
#
loop_
_entity_poly.entity_id
_entity_poly.type
_entity_poly.pdbx_seq_one_letter_code
_entity_poly.pdbx_strand_id
1 'polypeptide(L)'
;MPTTTTTTTTTTPMPTTTTTSSTTTTTTTTTTTTTSTTTTTNTTTSTTTTTTTTSTTTTTTAAANPTSSAFAIKITSSSTTVNGKYLSLSTYVSGYADYCTDVVTTKSSAATFVVDSSVSHLLENNGNTGYITTIYTPLGSSPLVLWSNPSATASYSSYYALCYLGSNSIISCTNQNGASYVPIMQLSSYNLYWAPAANSIPSGYSLLTLSADYI
;
A
#
# COMPACT_ATOMS: atom_id res chain seq x y z
N MET A 1 36.98 24.99 33.46
CA MET A 1 37.13 24.79 32.01
C MET A 1 36.03 23.84 31.54
N PRO A 2 35.12 24.26 30.64
CA PRO A 2 34.11 23.36 30.11
C PRO A 2 34.72 22.46 29.03
N THR A 3 34.41 21.17 29.07
CA THR A 3 34.82 20.16 28.08
C THR A 3 33.69 19.95 27.08
N THR A 4 34.01 20.14 25.80
CA THR A 4 33.06 19.95 24.68
C THR A 4 33.20 18.52 24.16
N THR A 5 32.10 17.78 24.12
CA THR A 5 32.04 16.42 23.57
C THR A 5 31.46 16.47 22.16
N THR A 6 32.23 16.04 21.17
CA THR A 6 31.81 15.96 19.77
C THR A 6 31.26 14.57 19.49
N THR A 7 29.99 14.46 19.09
CA THR A 7 29.36 13.19 18.71
C THR A 7 29.35 13.05 17.19
N THR A 8 30.06 12.06 16.68
CA THR A 8 30.07 11.72 15.24
C THR A 8 28.90 10.78 14.93
N THR A 9 28.05 11.15 13.98
CA THR A 9 26.91 10.32 13.56
C THR A 9 27.27 9.61 12.26
N THR A 10 27.27 8.28 12.26
CA THR A 10 27.52 7.45 11.08
C THR A 10 26.19 6.98 10.51
N THR A 11 25.87 7.38 9.29
CA THR A 11 24.64 6.95 8.58
C THR A 11 24.94 5.74 7.70
N THR A 12 24.28 4.61 8.00
CA THR A 12 24.31 3.40 7.16
C THR A 12 23.25 3.52 6.05
N PRO A 13 23.59 3.28 4.78
CA PRO A 13 22.63 3.38 3.68
C PRO A 13 21.57 2.27 3.75
N MET A 14 20.32 2.64 3.45
CA MET A 14 19.17 1.74 3.42
C MET A 14 19.24 0.81 2.19
N PRO A 15 18.89 -0.49 2.31
CA PRO A 15 18.91 -1.41 1.18
C PRO A 15 17.85 -1.04 0.14
N THR A 16 18.26 -0.99 -1.12
CA THR A 16 17.38 -0.82 -2.28
C THR A 16 16.88 -2.18 -2.77
N THR A 17 15.57 -2.33 -2.91
CA THR A 17 14.94 -3.54 -3.46
C THR A 17 14.83 -3.41 -4.99
N THR A 18 15.58 -4.22 -5.73
CA THR A 18 15.53 -4.27 -7.19
C THR A 18 14.59 -5.38 -7.64
N THR A 19 13.42 -5.02 -8.17
CA THR A 19 12.48 -6.00 -8.75
C THR A 19 12.97 -6.42 -10.13
N THR A 20 13.49 -7.65 -10.24
CA THR A 20 13.92 -8.21 -11.53
C THR A 20 12.73 -8.91 -12.18
N SER A 21 12.24 -8.42 -13.31
CA SER A 21 11.24 -9.14 -14.11
C SER A 21 11.94 -10.24 -14.92
N SER A 22 11.54 -11.49 -14.72
CA SER A 22 12.05 -12.63 -15.49
C SER A 22 11.31 -12.77 -16.81
N THR A 23 12.02 -12.64 -17.92
CA THR A 23 11.48 -12.90 -19.25
C THR A 23 11.44 -14.41 -19.51
N THR A 24 10.27 -14.97 -19.76
CA THR A 24 10.12 -16.39 -20.13
C THR A 24 10.20 -16.52 -21.65
N THR A 25 11.24 -17.16 -22.17
CA THR A 25 11.39 -17.42 -23.60
C THR A 25 10.79 -18.78 -23.94
N THR A 26 9.78 -18.81 -24.82
CA THR A 26 9.19 -20.06 -25.32
C THR A 26 9.74 -20.34 -26.72
N THR A 27 10.48 -21.43 -26.88
CA THR A 27 11.03 -21.85 -28.19
C THR A 27 10.07 -22.83 -28.85
N THR A 28 9.57 -22.49 -30.03
CA THR A 28 8.73 -23.39 -30.84
C THR A 28 9.53 -23.86 -32.04
N THR A 29 9.73 -25.18 -32.18
CA THR A 29 10.46 -25.79 -33.29
C THR A 29 9.46 -26.34 -34.31
N THR A 30 9.48 -25.81 -35.53
CA THR A 30 8.64 -26.30 -36.63
C THR A 30 9.51 -27.08 -37.61
N THR A 31 9.23 -28.37 -37.77
CA THR A 31 9.94 -29.23 -38.74
C THR A 31 9.14 -29.32 -40.03
N THR A 32 9.68 -28.77 -41.12
CA THR A 32 9.06 -28.86 -42.44
C THR A 32 9.69 -30.03 -43.21
N THR A 33 8.90 -31.05 -43.53
CA THR A 33 9.37 -32.20 -44.32
C THR A 33 8.94 -32.01 -45.77
N THR A 34 9.91 -31.79 -46.66
CA THR A 34 9.65 -31.69 -48.11
C THR A 34 9.79 -33.09 -48.72
N THR A 35 8.69 -33.63 -49.24
CA THR A 35 8.70 -34.93 -49.94
C THR A 35 8.89 -34.69 -51.43
N SER A 36 10.06 -35.05 -51.97
CA SER A 36 10.30 -35.07 -53.41
C SER A 36 10.14 -36.49 -53.93
N THR A 37 9.32 -36.67 -54.96
CA THR A 37 9.10 -37.93 -55.66
C THR A 37 10.16 -38.09 -56.75
N THR A 38 11.04 -39.09 -56.64
CA THR A 38 12.13 -39.30 -57.61
C THR A 38 12.11 -40.72 -58.16
N THR A 39 12.22 -40.81 -59.49
CA THR A 39 12.40 -42.05 -60.26
C THR A 39 13.85 -42.54 -60.15
N THR A 40 14.02 -43.85 -60.06
CA THR A 40 15.20 -44.57 -59.58
C THR A 40 16.53 -44.24 -60.29
N THR A 41 17.48 -43.64 -59.58
CA THR A 41 18.93 -43.72 -59.85
C THR A 41 19.64 -43.57 -58.50
N ASN A 42 20.60 -44.45 -58.19
CA ASN A 42 21.29 -44.51 -56.89
C ASN A 42 22.10 -43.23 -56.64
N THR A 43 21.54 -42.31 -55.84
CA THR A 43 22.24 -41.10 -55.43
C THR A 43 22.07 -40.89 -53.92
N THR A 44 23.18 -40.89 -53.20
CA THR A 44 23.26 -40.67 -51.76
C THR A 44 22.77 -39.25 -51.44
N THR A 45 21.64 -39.14 -50.74
CA THR A 45 21.03 -37.84 -50.41
C THR A 45 21.45 -37.42 -49.00
N SER A 46 22.13 -36.28 -48.89
CA SER A 46 22.48 -35.66 -47.61
C SER A 46 21.37 -34.70 -47.21
N THR A 47 20.83 -34.83 -46.00
CA THR A 47 19.71 -34.01 -45.52
C THR A 47 20.24 -32.89 -44.65
N THR A 48 20.12 -31.64 -45.11
CA THR A 48 20.54 -30.45 -44.36
C THR A 48 19.35 -29.90 -43.57
N THR A 49 19.47 -29.82 -42.25
CA THR A 49 18.43 -29.24 -41.37
C THR A 49 18.79 -27.79 -41.04
N THR A 50 17.94 -26.84 -41.45
CA THR A 50 18.11 -25.42 -41.14
C THR A 50 17.22 -25.07 -39.95
N THR A 51 17.81 -24.56 -38.86
CA THR A 51 17.06 -24.08 -37.68
C THR A 51 16.93 -22.57 -37.76
N THR A 52 15.69 -22.07 -37.81
CA THR A 52 15.41 -20.62 -37.82
C THR A 52 14.89 -20.19 -36.46
N THR A 53 15.61 -19.29 -35.80
CA THR A 53 15.20 -18.74 -34.49
C THR A 53 14.51 -17.40 -34.71
N THR A 54 13.21 -17.33 -34.40
CA THR A 54 12.44 -16.08 -34.46
C THR A 54 12.28 -15.51 -33.06
N SER A 55 12.97 -14.40 -32.77
CA SER A 55 12.78 -13.65 -31.52
C SER A 55 11.57 -12.73 -31.67
N THR A 56 10.53 -12.98 -30.89
CA THR A 56 9.36 -12.09 -30.83
C THR A 56 9.57 -11.13 -29.67
N THR A 57 9.76 -9.84 -29.97
CA THR A 57 9.86 -8.80 -28.95
C THR A 57 8.45 -8.35 -28.60
N THR A 58 7.91 -8.84 -27.49
CA THR A 58 6.62 -8.37 -26.97
C THR A 58 6.84 -7.07 -26.24
N THR A 59 6.45 -5.95 -26.84
CA THR A 59 6.42 -4.65 -26.16
C THR A 59 5.21 -4.63 -25.24
N THR A 60 5.39 -4.97 -23.97
CA THR A 60 4.35 -4.78 -22.96
C THR A 60 4.23 -3.28 -22.69
N THR A 61 3.26 -2.63 -23.32
CA THR A 61 2.82 -1.29 -22.89
C THR A 61 2.32 -1.44 -21.45
N ALA A 62 2.97 -0.76 -20.51
CA ALA A 62 2.51 -0.74 -19.13
C ALA A 62 1.03 -0.36 -19.14
N ALA A 63 0.17 -1.24 -18.59
CA ALA A 63 -1.24 -0.94 -18.46
C ALA A 63 -1.37 0.42 -17.76
N ALA A 64 -2.21 1.30 -18.28
CA ALA A 64 -2.49 2.57 -17.61
C ALA A 64 -2.83 2.25 -16.16
N ASN A 65 -2.07 2.82 -15.22
CA ASN A 65 -2.25 2.57 -13.80
C ASN A 65 -3.71 2.92 -13.50
N PRO A 66 -4.56 1.99 -13.01
CA PRO A 66 -5.96 2.28 -12.80
C PRO A 66 -6.04 3.53 -11.93
N THR A 67 -6.68 4.58 -12.45
CA THR A 67 -6.90 5.79 -11.68
C THR A 67 -7.82 5.41 -10.53
N SER A 68 -7.22 5.28 -9.35
CA SER A 68 -7.92 4.93 -8.14
C SER A 68 -8.99 5.98 -7.86
N SER A 69 -10.26 5.57 -7.86
CA SER A 69 -11.37 6.47 -7.58
C SER A 69 -11.25 6.99 -6.14
N ALA A 70 -11.37 8.30 -5.97
CA ALA A 70 -11.36 8.91 -4.65
C ALA A 70 -12.60 8.49 -3.83
N PHE A 71 -12.44 8.36 -2.52
CA PHE A 71 -13.51 8.04 -1.59
C PHE A 71 -13.33 8.76 -0.26
N ALA A 72 -14.43 8.90 0.48
CA ALA A 72 -14.40 9.26 1.90
C ALA A 72 -14.37 7.99 2.76
N ILE A 73 -13.82 8.07 3.97
CA ILE A 73 -13.89 6.97 4.93
C ILE A 73 -15.12 7.14 5.80
N LYS A 74 -16.09 6.23 5.66
CA LYS A 74 -17.30 6.15 6.49
C LYS A 74 -17.05 5.27 7.72
N ILE A 75 -17.57 5.72 8.86
CA ILE A 75 -17.45 5.06 10.15
C ILE A 75 -18.72 4.25 10.41
N THR A 76 -18.57 2.97 10.71
CA THR A 76 -19.61 2.13 11.31
C THR A 76 -19.21 1.79 12.73
N SER A 77 -20.12 2.00 13.69
CA SER A 77 -19.83 1.82 15.12
C SER A 77 -21.12 1.55 15.90
N SER A 78 -21.02 0.94 17.07
CA SER A 78 -22.15 0.84 18.01
C SER A 78 -22.48 2.19 18.68
N SER A 79 -21.56 3.16 18.66
CA SER A 79 -21.79 4.49 19.20
C SER A 79 -22.55 5.36 18.20
N THR A 80 -23.76 5.80 18.57
CA THR A 80 -24.60 6.69 17.74
C THR A 80 -23.95 8.05 17.47
N THR A 81 -22.98 8.46 18.28
CA THR A 81 -22.26 9.74 18.13
C THR A 81 -21.39 9.76 16.88
N VAL A 82 -20.86 8.60 16.45
CA VAL A 82 -19.90 8.49 15.35
C VAL A 82 -20.38 7.58 14.22
N ASN A 83 -21.37 6.71 14.47
CA ASN A 83 -21.92 5.82 13.46
C ASN A 83 -22.52 6.58 12.27
N GLY A 84 -22.14 6.19 11.06
CA GLY A 84 -22.60 6.79 9.81
C GLY A 84 -21.89 8.10 9.44
N LYS A 85 -21.00 8.62 10.28
CA LYS A 85 -20.19 9.81 9.99
C LYS A 85 -18.95 9.46 9.17
N TYR A 86 -18.22 10.48 8.73
CA TYR A 86 -17.00 10.36 7.94
C TYR A 86 -15.82 10.96 8.69
N LEU A 87 -14.62 10.43 8.43
CA LEU A 87 -13.40 10.98 9.00
C LEU A 87 -13.12 12.39 8.44
N SER A 88 -12.79 13.31 9.34
CA SER A 88 -12.16 14.58 9.00
C SER A 88 -10.74 14.57 9.55
N LEU A 89 -9.79 15.07 8.75
CA LEU A 89 -8.40 15.16 9.17
C LEU A 89 -8.07 16.61 9.51
N SER A 90 -7.24 16.78 10.54
CA SER A 90 -6.59 18.03 10.90
C SER A 90 -5.09 17.87 10.75
N THR A 91 -4.41 18.94 10.37
CA THR A 91 -2.95 18.92 10.28
C THR A 91 -2.31 18.83 11.65
N TYR A 92 -1.53 17.78 11.86
CA TYR A 92 -0.72 17.58 13.05
C TYR A 92 0.59 18.36 12.92
N VAL A 93 1.32 18.11 11.83
CA VAL A 93 2.55 18.81 11.48
C VAL A 93 2.49 19.17 10.00
N SER A 94 2.54 20.47 9.70
CA SER A 94 2.43 21.00 8.35
C SER A 94 3.46 20.37 7.40
N GLY A 95 2.99 19.70 6.34
CA GLY A 95 3.84 19.05 5.35
C GLY A 95 4.22 17.59 5.68
N TYR A 96 3.83 17.07 6.84
CA TYR A 96 4.32 15.77 7.32
C TYR A 96 3.24 14.82 7.77
N ALA A 97 2.25 15.30 8.53
CA ALA A 97 1.25 14.42 9.12
C ALA A 97 -0.09 15.11 9.40
N ASP A 98 -1.17 14.36 9.18
CA ASP A 98 -2.54 14.70 9.51
C ASP A 98 -3.14 13.63 10.42
N TYR A 99 -4.15 13.96 11.23
CA TYR A 99 -4.82 13.04 12.17
C TYR A 99 -6.30 13.33 12.28
N CYS A 100 -7.06 12.30 12.66
CA CYS A 100 -8.48 12.45 12.92
C CYS A 100 -8.70 13.07 14.30
N THR A 101 -9.27 14.27 14.34
CA THR A 101 -9.73 14.98 15.56
C THR A 101 -11.22 15.26 15.54
N ASP A 102 -11.88 15.02 14.42
CA ASP A 102 -13.31 15.31 14.25
C ASP A 102 -13.93 14.38 13.20
N VAL A 103 -15.25 14.32 13.22
CA VAL A 103 -16.06 13.51 12.31
C VAL A 103 -17.19 14.36 11.72
N VAL A 104 -17.35 14.28 10.40
CA VAL A 104 -18.34 15.09 9.67
C VAL A 104 -19.52 14.24 9.23
N THR A 105 -20.68 14.87 9.05
CA THR A 105 -21.93 14.18 8.66
C THR A 105 -22.10 14.04 7.16
N THR A 106 -21.38 14.82 6.36
CA THR A 106 -21.51 14.87 4.90
C THR A 106 -20.24 14.39 4.22
N LYS A 107 -20.41 13.52 3.22
CA LYS A 107 -19.31 12.98 2.41
C LYS A 107 -18.45 14.09 1.78
N SER A 108 -19.07 15.17 1.31
CA SER A 108 -18.39 16.30 0.67
C SER A 108 -17.49 17.12 1.59
N SER A 109 -17.61 16.96 2.90
CA SER A 109 -16.81 17.67 3.91
C SER A 109 -15.73 16.77 4.52
N ALA A 110 -15.69 15.50 4.13
CA ALA A 110 -14.76 14.52 4.68
C ALA A 110 -13.38 14.65 4.05
N ALA A 111 -12.38 14.09 4.72
CA ALA A 111 -11.10 13.82 4.09
C ALA A 111 -11.30 12.81 2.94
N THR A 112 -10.54 12.99 1.87
CA THR A 112 -10.63 12.17 0.66
C THR A 112 -9.38 11.32 0.51
N PHE A 113 -9.56 10.08 0.10
CA PHE A 113 -8.51 9.08 0.02
C PHE A 113 -8.54 8.40 -1.34
N VAL A 114 -7.39 7.89 -1.75
CA VAL A 114 -7.22 7.01 -2.90
C VAL A 114 -6.43 5.78 -2.47
N VAL A 115 -6.58 4.68 -3.18
CA VAL A 115 -5.68 3.51 -3.04
C VAL A 115 -4.54 3.65 -4.05
N ASP A 116 -3.30 3.68 -3.59
CA ASP A 116 -2.14 3.50 -4.45
C ASP A 116 -2.14 2.06 -4.97
N SER A 117 -2.41 1.87 -6.26
CA SER A 117 -2.46 0.56 -6.91
C SER A 117 -1.10 -0.15 -6.94
N SER A 118 0.02 0.58 -6.82
CA SER A 118 1.36 -0.01 -6.88
C SER A 118 1.74 -0.74 -5.59
N VAL A 119 1.25 -0.26 -4.45
CA VAL A 119 1.55 -0.80 -3.11
C VAL A 119 0.31 -1.23 -2.32
N SER A 120 -0.88 -1.04 -2.89
CA SER A 120 -2.19 -1.30 -2.24
C SER A 120 -2.39 -0.56 -0.91
N HIS A 121 -1.83 0.64 -0.81
CA HIS A 121 -1.94 1.46 0.40
C HIS A 121 -2.93 2.60 0.24
N LEU A 122 -3.55 3.00 1.35
CA LEU A 122 -4.37 4.20 1.43
C LEU A 122 -3.50 5.47 1.45
N LEU A 123 -3.80 6.40 0.54
CA LEU A 123 -3.22 7.74 0.47
C LEU A 123 -4.31 8.79 0.68
N GLU A 124 -3.98 9.85 1.41
CA GLU A 124 -4.81 11.05 1.43
C GLU A 124 -4.68 11.82 0.10
N ASN A 125 -5.80 12.18 -0.51
CA ASN A 125 -5.87 12.76 -1.84
C ASN A 125 -5.70 14.31 -1.85
N ASN A 126 -6.03 14.99 -0.74
CA ASN A 126 -6.01 16.46 -0.62
C ASN A 126 -5.07 16.96 0.49
N GLY A 127 -3.90 16.35 0.65
CA GLY A 127 -3.00 16.67 1.76
C GLY A 127 -1.59 16.13 1.59
N ASN A 128 -0.94 15.81 2.71
CA ASN A 128 0.38 15.20 2.71
C ASN A 128 0.29 13.84 2.00
N THR A 129 0.92 13.69 0.83
CA THR A 129 1.02 12.40 0.13
C THR A 129 1.79 11.43 1.01
N GLY A 130 1.05 10.68 1.81
CA GLY A 130 1.58 9.86 2.88
C GLY A 130 0.71 8.64 3.07
N TYR A 131 1.35 7.55 3.51
CA TYR A 131 0.63 6.37 3.92
C TYR A 131 0.00 6.60 5.29
N ILE A 132 -0.99 5.80 5.63
CA ILE A 132 -1.41 5.68 7.04
C ILE A 132 -0.17 5.25 7.83
N THR A 133 0.33 6.13 8.70
CA THR A 133 1.36 5.78 9.67
C THR A 133 0.72 5.74 11.04
N THR A 134 1.14 4.80 11.86
CA THR A 134 0.68 4.76 13.25
C THR A 134 1.85 5.19 14.08
N ILE A 135 1.90 6.43 14.54
CA ILE A 135 2.90 6.75 15.56
C ILE A 135 2.48 6.00 16.82
N TYR A 136 3.16 4.88 17.04
CA TYR A 136 3.40 4.37 18.37
C TYR A 136 4.18 5.45 19.11
N THR A 137 3.57 6.10 20.09
CA THR A 137 4.37 6.78 21.11
C THR A 137 5.08 5.67 21.88
N PRO A 138 6.41 5.56 21.82
CA PRO A 138 7.09 4.76 22.82
C PRO A 138 6.72 5.41 24.16
N LEU A 139 6.22 4.62 25.12
CA LEU A 139 5.79 5.00 26.47
C LEU A 139 4.26 5.17 26.67
N GLY A 140 3.56 4.04 26.79
CA GLY A 140 2.36 3.92 27.66
C GLY A 140 1.08 4.65 27.25
N SER A 141 1.01 5.21 26.04
CA SER A 141 -0.18 5.91 25.51
C SER A 141 -0.72 5.19 24.26
N SER A 142 -2.05 5.15 24.08
CA SER A 142 -2.68 4.51 22.91
C SER A 142 -2.16 5.13 21.61
N PRO A 143 -1.74 4.33 20.60
CA PRO A 143 -1.13 4.85 19.38
C PRO A 143 -2.16 5.60 18.54
N LEU A 144 -1.96 6.91 18.39
CA LEU A 144 -2.81 7.78 17.59
C LEU A 144 -2.62 7.46 16.10
N VAL A 145 -3.71 7.43 15.34
CA VAL A 145 -3.64 7.26 13.87
C VAL A 145 -3.20 8.56 13.23
N LEU A 146 -2.18 8.48 12.39
CA LEU A 146 -1.70 9.58 11.59
C LEU A 146 -1.69 9.17 10.11
N TRP A 147 -1.86 10.13 9.23
CA TRP A 147 -1.60 10.01 7.81
C TRP A 147 -0.33 10.79 7.58
N SER A 148 0.77 10.11 7.26
CA SER A 148 2.07 10.78 7.16
C SER A 148 2.90 10.27 6.00
N ASN A 149 3.78 11.13 5.50
CA ASN A 149 4.80 10.70 4.57
C ASN A 149 5.95 9.99 5.33
N PRO A 150 6.15 8.67 5.18
CA PRO A 150 7.20 7.95 5.92
C PRO A 150 8.61 8.37 5.48
N SER A 151 8.77 8.95 4.28
CA SER A 151 10.06 9.45 3.80
C SER A 151 10.43 10.81 4.42
N ALA A 152 9.48 11.50 5.03
CA ALA A 152 9.65 12.88 5.45
C ALA A 152 10.28 13.01 6.85
N THR A 153 10.23 11.99 7.72
CA THR A 153 11.02 11.98 8.95
C THR A 153 11.55 10.59 9.28
N ALA A 154 12.84 10.50 9.66
CA ALA A 154 13.44 9.25 10.15
C ALA A 154 12.72 8.72 11.41
N SER A 155 12.03 9.60 12.15
CA SER A 155 11.35 9.31 13.41
C SER A 155 10.07 8.48 13.27
N TYR A 156 9.47 8.39 12.08
CA TYR A 156 8.24 7.60 11.85
C TYR A 156 8.50 6.16 11.37
N SER A 157 9.77 5.77 11.20
CA SER A 157 10.15 4.49 10.59
C SER A 157 9.90 3.26 11.47
N SER A 158 9.84 3.42 12.79
CA SER A 158 9.89 2.28 13.72
C SER A 158 8.55 1.56 13.90
N TYR A 159 7.42 2.22 13.63
CA TYR A 159 6.09 1.64 13.78
C TYR A 159 5.14 2.30 12.79
N TYR A 160 4.65 1.54 11.81
CA TYR A 160 3.56 1.97 10.94
C TYR A 160 2.60 0.79 10.72
N ALA A 161 1.35 1.09 10.41
CA ALA A 161 0.38 0.10 9.96
C ALA A 161 0.14 0.27 8.47
N LEU A 162 0.30 -0.81 7.72
CA LEU A 162 -0.09 -0.88 6.32
C LEU A 162 -1.59 -1.12 6.26
N CYS A 163 -2.31 -0.12 5.74
CA CYS A 163 -3.75 -0.20 5.57
C CYS A 163 -4.10 -0.40 4.11
N TYR A 164 -4.93 -1.40 3.85
CA TYR A 164 -5.40 -1.79 2.54
C TYR A 164 -6.93 -1.80 2.49
N LEU A 165 -7.45 -1.65 1.28
CA LEU A 165 -8.88 -1.72 1.01
C LEU A 165 -9.25 -3.16 0.59
N GLY A 166 -10.03 -3.85 1.42
CA GLY A 166 -10.51 -5.20 1.12
C GLY A 166 -11.64 -5.22 0.09
N SER A 167 -12.04 -6.43 -0.33
CA SER A 167 -13.08 -6.67 -1.35
C SER A 167 -14.47 -6.12 -1.01
N ASN A 168 -14.76 -5.87 0.28
CA ASN A 168 -16.01 -5.29 0.74
C ASN A 168 -15.90 -3.78 1.00
N SER A 169 -14.89 -3.12 0.42
CA SER A 169 -14.54 -1.73 0.70
C SER A 169 -14.23 -1.47 2.18
N ILE A 170 -13.89 -2.52 2.95
CA ILE A 170 -13.51 -2.41 4.36
C ILE A 170 -12.01 -2.15 4.44
N ILE A 171 -11.64 -1.14 5.23
CA ILE A 171 -10.25 -0.81 5.49
C ILE A 171 -9.72 -1.72 6.59
N SER A 172 -8.64 -2.42 6.29
CA SER A 172 -7.94 -3.31 7.22
C SER A 172 -6.50 -2.87 7.33
N CYS A 173 -5.92 -2.97 8.52
CA CYS A 173 -4.54 -2.53 8.77
C CYS A 173 -3.73 -3.60 9.49
N THR A 174 -2.47 -3.76 9.09
CA THR A 174 -1.50 -4.66 9.74
C THR A 174 -0.22 -3.91 10.04
N ASN A 175 0.42 -4.16 11.18
CA ASN A 175 1.75 -3.60 11.42
C ASN A 175 2.82 -4.28 10.52
N GLN A 176 4.07 -3.81 10.64
CA GLN A 176 5.22 -4.35 9.91
C GLN A 176 5.46 -5.86 10.15
N ASN A 177 4.97 -6.41 11.27
CA ASN A 177 5.07 -7.84 11.60
C ASN A 177 3.85 -8.65 11.13
N GLY A 178 2.92 -8.04 10.39
CA GLY A 178 1.69 -8.68 9.90
C GLY A 178 0.58 -8.82 10.95
N ALA A 179 0.76 -8.28 12.17
CA ALA A 179 -0.28 -8.34 13.20
C ALA A 179 -1.43 -7.39 12.86
N SER A 180 -2.67 -7.88 12.91
CA SER A 180 -3.87 -7.11 12.60
C SER A 180 -4.24 -6.12 13.70
N TYR A 181 -4.63 -4.92 13.28
CA TYR A 181 -5.17 -3.87 14.13
C TYR A 181 -6.61 -3.57 13.77
N VAL A 182 -7.38 -3.17 14.78
CA VAL A 182 -8.75 -2.68 14.63
C VAL A 182 -8.80 -1.18 14.96
N PRO A 183 -9.61 -0.39 14.22
CA PRO A 183 -9.74 1.02 14.50
C PRO A 183 -10.65 1.22 15.71
N ILE A 184 -10.21 2.07 16.64
CA ILE A 184 -11.02 2.50 17.79
C ILE A 184 -11.02 4.02 17.84
N MET A 185 -12.10 4.63 18.33
CA MET A 185 -12.19 6.08 18.49
C MET A 185 -12.49 6.45 19.94
N GLN A 186 -11.74 7.41 20.48
CA GLN A 186 -12.04 8.00 21.77
C GLN A 186 -13.22 8.97 21.62
N LEU A 187 -14.35 8.68 22.28
CA LEU A 187 -15.61 9.40 22.02
C LEU A 187 -15.63 10.85 22.52
N SER A 188 -14.73 11.21 23.45
CA SER A 188 -14.65 12.57 24.00
C SER A 188 -13.85 13.55 23.12
N SER A 189 -12.97 13.03 22.26
CA SER A 189 -12.03 13.83 21.45
C SER A 189 -12.06 13.48 19.97
N TYR A 190 -12.81 12.46 19.57
CA TYR A 190 -12.85 11.88 18.22
C TYR A 190 -11.49 11.47 17.65
N ASN A 191 -10.49 11.34 18.53
CA ASN A 191 -9.19 10.82 18.16
C ASN A 191 -9.33 9.36 17.72
N LEU A 192 -8.83 9.05 16.52
CA LEU A 192 -8.75 7.70 16.01
C LEU A 192 -7.46 7.04 16.52
N TYR A 193 -7.55 5.77 16.91
CA TYR A 193 -6.43 4.93 17.32
C TYR A 193 -6.50 3.56 16.65
N TRP A 194 -5.38 2.86 16.59
CA TRP A 194 -5.33 1.44 16.23
C TRP A 194 -5.05 0.59 17.45
N ALA A 195 -5.94 -0.35 17.76
CA ALA A 195 -5.72 -1.33 18.82
C ALA A 195 -5.41 -2.71 18.23
N PRO A 196 -4.54 -3.52 18.87
CA PRO A 196 -4.41 -4.92 18.52
C PRO A 196 -5.77 -5.64 18.60
N ALA A 197 -6.10 -6.46 17.60
CA ALA A 197 -7.42 -7.10 17.50
C ALA A 197 -7.80 -8.00 18.70
N ALA A 198 -6.81 -8.49 19.46
CA ALA A 198 -7.02 -9.37 20.61
C ALA A 198 -7.32 -8.62 21.93
N ASN A 199 -7.25 -7.30 21.95
CA ASN A 199 -7.35 -6.53 23.20
C ASN A 199 -8.80 -6.12 23.50
N SER A 200 -9.14 -6.11 24.80
CA SER A 200 -10.36 -5.45 25.27
C SER A 200 -10.30 -3.95 24.97
N ILE A 201 -11.39 -3.39 24.45
CA ILE A 201 -11.48 -1.95 24.15
C ILE A 201 -11.50 -1.15 25.45
N PRO A 202 -10.60 -0.17 25.65
CA PRO A 202 -10.59 0.64 26.87
C PRO A 202 -11.90 1.42 27.04
N SER A 203 -12.27 1.71 28.29
CA SER A 203 -13.44 2.56 28.58
C SER A 203 -13.29 3.94 27.94
N GLY A 204 -14.39 4.47 27.39
CA GLY A 204 -14.40 5.75 26.65
C GLY A 204 -14.04 5.63 25.17
N TYR A 205 -13.73 4.42 24.69
CA TYR A 205 -13.47 4.15 23.28
C TYR A 205 -14.60 3.33 22.66
N SER A 206 -14.76 3.47 21.35
CA SER A 206 -15.66 2.63 20.56
C SER A 206 -14.90 1.91 19.45
N LEU A 207 -15.18 0.62 19.28
CA LEU A 207 -14.71 -0.15 18.14
C LEU A 207 -15.40 0.33 16.86
N LEU A 208 -14.62 0.47 15.80
CA LEU A 208 -15.09 0.96 14.51
C LEU A 208 -14.90 -0.09 13.42
N THR A 209 -15.72 -0.01 12.39
CA THR A 209 -15.43 -0.51 11.05
C THR A 209 -15.33 0.68 10.12
N LEU A 210 -14.22 0.78 9.39
CA LEU A 210 -13.97 1.84 8.43
C LEU A 210 -14.23 1.30 7.02
N SER A 211 -15.04 2.00 6.23
CA SER A 211 -15.35 1.60 4.85
C SER A 211 -15.16 2.74 3.87
N ALA A 212 -14.66 2.44 2.68
CA ALA A 212 -14.62 3.40 1.57
C ALA A 212 -16.04 3.69 1.06
N ASP A 213 -16.37 4.97 0.93
CA ASP A 213 -17.59 5.47 0.32
C ASP A 213 -17.23 6.42 -0.82
N TYR A 214 -17.23 5.88 -2.04
CA TYR A 214 -16.74 6.55 -3.25
C TYR A 214 -17.48 7.85 -3.54
N ILE A 215 -16.72 8.86 -4.01
CA ILE A 215 -17.20 10.22 -4.31
C ILE A 215 -17.65 10.30 -5.76
#